data_AF-A0A6B3B1Q9-F1
#
_entry.id   AF-A0A6B3B1Q9-F1
#
_cell.length_a   1.000
_cell.length_b   1.000
_cell.length_c   1.000
_cell.angle_alpha   90.00
_cell.angle_beta   90.00
_cell.angle_gamma   90.00
#
_symmetry.space_group_name_H-M   'P 1'
#
loop_
_entity.id
_entity.type
_entity.pdbx_description
1 polymer ?
#
loop_
_entity_poly.entity_id
_entity_poly.type
_entity_poly.pdbx_seq_one_letter_code
_entity_poly.pdbx_strand_id
1 'polypeptide(L)' 'PADRLTVTAVRRARGSDGDTVPRDWHIAELDDAGEPVRLAAAPADLARIVDALVRERRDGRGLSAPGPPDRP' A
#
# COMPACT_ATOMS: atom_id res chain seq x y z
N PRO A 1 -2.14 -13.74 6.54
CA PRO A 1 -1.03 -12.79 6.74
C PRO A 1 -0.64 -12.20 5.38
N ALA A 2 -0.57 -10.88 5.25
CA ALA A 2 -0.11 -10.22 4.02
C ALA A 2 1.39 -9.91 4.17
N ASP A 3 2.19 -10.30 3.19
CA ASP A 3 3.63 -10.13 3.20
C ASP A 3 4.01 -8.73 2.67
N ARG A 4 4.19 -7.77 3.58
CA ARG A 4 4.73 -6.42 3.33
C ARG A 4 4.17 -5.73 2.07
N LEU A 5 2.88 -5.43 2.11
CA LEU A 5 2.16 -4.64 1.11
C LEU A 5 2.85 -3.28 0.80
N THR A 6 3.29 -3.11 -0.44
CA THR A 6 3.87 -1.86 -0.95
C THR A 6 2.94 -1.24 -1.99
N VAL A 7 2.43 -0.04 -1.72
CA VAL A 7 1.62 0.69 -2.72
C VAL A 7 2.52 1.15 -3.86
N THR A 8 2.22 0.69 -5.07
CA THR A 8 2.99 1.00 -6.29
C THR A 8 2.34 2.12 -7.10
N ALA A 9 1.01 2.12 -7.19
CA ALA A 9 0.26 3.14 -7.91
C ALA A 9 -1.14 3.33 -7.31
N VAL A 10 -1.70 4.53 -7.48
CA VAL A 10 -3.10 4.83 -7.17
C VAL A 10 -3.73 5.51 -8.37
N ARG A 11 -4.83 4.98 -8.86
CA ARG A 11 -5.59 5.52 -9.99
C ARG A 11 -7.09 5.58 -9.66
N ARG A 12 -7.86 6.41 -10.33
CA ARG A 12 -9.34 6.36 -10.21
C ARG A 12 -9.87 5.15 -10.96
N ALA A 13 -10.87 4.49 -10.40
CA ALA A 13 -11.59 3.43 -11.10
C ALA A 13 -12.20 4.04 -12.37
N ARG A 14 -11.88 3.47 -13.53
CA ARG A 14 -12.52 3.85 -14.78
C ARG A 14 -13.60 2.80 -15.04
N GLY A 15 -14.70 3.17 -15.70
CA GLY A 15 -15.84 2.26 -15.91
C GLY A 15 -15.54 0.93 -16.62
N SER A 16 -14.30 0.68 -17.06
CA SER A 16 -13.81 -0.63 -17.54
C SER A 16 -13.35 -1.59 -16.43
N ASP A 17 -13.19 -1.15 -15.18
CA ASP A 17 -12.74 -1.98 -14.04
C ASP A 17 -13.84 -2.94 -13.50
N GLY A 18 -14.97 -3.01 -14.20
CA GLY A 18 -16.08 -3.93 -13.94
C GLY A 18 -17.25 -3.26 -13.23
N ASP A 19 -18.48 -3.65 -13.59
CA ASP A 19 -19.76 -3.20 -13.01
C ASP A 19 -19.83 -3.22 -11.46
N THR A 20 -18.88 -3.89 -10.81
CA THR A 20 -18.77 -4.02 -9.35
C THR A 20 -18.08 -2.82 -8.67
N VAL A 21 -17.37 -1.97 -9.40
CA VAL A 21 -16.63 -0.83 -8.81
C VAL A 21 -17.32 0.49 -9.17
N PRO A 22 -17.90 1.20 -8.19
CA PRO A 22 -18.44 2.53 -8.40
C PRO A 22 -17.39 3.48 -8.97
N ARG A 23 -17.81 4.35 -9.89
CA ARG A 23 -16.95 5.30 -10.62
C ARG A 23 -16.24 6.30 -9.70
N ASP A 24 -16.76 6.47 -8.48
CA ASP A 24 -16.23 7.36 -7.45
C ASP A 24 -15.10 6.71 -6.62
N TRP A 25 -14.80 5.43 -6.84
CA TRP A 25 -13.78 4.70 -6.10
C TRP A 25 -12.39 4.88 -6.71
N HIS A 26 -11.38 4.78 -5.87
CA HIS A 26 -9.97 4.78 -6.26
C HIS A 26 -9.43 3.35 -6.14
N ILE A 27 -8.62 2.96 -7.12
CA ILE A 27 -7.93 1.68 -7.21
C ILE A 27 -6.47 1.90 -6.83
N ALA A 28 -6.02 1.31 -5.73
CA ALA A 28 -4.60 1.17 -5.43
C ALA A 28 -4.09 -0.17 -5.96
N GLU A 29 -2.89 -0.11 -6.54
CA GLU A 29 -2.08 -1.28 -6.85
C GLU A 29 -1.07 -1.43 -5.73
N LEU A 30 -1.05 -2.62 -5.12
CA LEU A 30 -0.17 -3.00 -4.04
C LEU A 30 0.64 -4.22 -4.48
N ASP A 31 1.90 -4.27 -4.11
CA ASP A 31 2.75 -5.45 -4.25
C ASP A 31 2.85 -6.14 -2.89
N ASP A 32 2.40 -7.39 -2.80
CA ASP A 32 2.51 -8.26 -1.63
C ASP A 32 3.58 -9.32 -1.91
N ALA A 33 4.81 -9.07 -1.49
CA ALA A 33 5.96 -9.94 -1.75
C ALA A 33 6.09 -10.43 -3.21
N GLY A 34 5.84 -9.54 -4.18
CA GLY A 34 5.88 -9.85 -5.62
C GLY A 34 4.54 -10.26 -6.23
N GLU A 35 3.47 -10.35 -5.44
CA GLU A 35 2.11 -10.58 -5.94
C GLU A 35 1.36 -9.24 -6.10
N PRO A 36 0.92 -8.89 -7.32
CA PRO A 36 0.20 -7.65 -7.57
C PRO A 36 -1.26 -7.74 -7.10
N VAL A 37 -1.57 -7.07 -5.99
CA VAL A 37 -2.91 -6.93 -5.41
C VAL A 37 -3.55 -5.61 -5.86
N ARG A 38 -4.80 -5.68 -6.34
CA ARG A 38 -5.60 -4.49 -6.69
C ARG A 38 -6.68 -4.27 -5.65
N LEU A 39 -6.70 -3.09 -5.06
CA LEU A 39 -7.65 -2.71 -4.03
C LEU A 39 -8.50 -1.53 -4.51
N ALA A 40 -9.80 -1.77 -4.73
CA ALA A 40 -10.78 -0.72 -5.04
C ALA A 40 -11.51 -0.30 -3.77
N ALA A 41 -11.44 0.97 -3.41
CA ALA A 41 -12.10 1.51 -2.23
C ALA A 41 -12.56 2.95 -2.47
N ALA A 42 -13.49 3.43 -1.64
CA ALA A 42 -13.86 4.84 -1.63
C ALA A 42 -12.63 5.70 -1.28
N PRO A 43 -12.56 6.97 -1.73
CA PRO A 43 -11.37 7.81 -1.56
C PRO A 43 -10.93 7.97 -0.10
N ALA A 44 -11.90 8.09 0.81
CA ALA A 44 -11.64 8.24 2.25
C ALA A 44 -11.09 6.96 2.87
N ASP A 45 -11.65 5.80 2.51
CA ASP A 45 -11.18 4.50 2.97
C ASP A 45 -9.79 4.19 2.41
N LEU A 46 -9.55 4.51 1.14
CA LEU A 46 -8.23 4.33 0.53
C LEU A 46 -7.17 5.19 1.22
N ALA A 47 -7.50 6.46 1.54
CA ALA A 47 -6.59 7.32 2.30
C ALA A 47 -6.26 6.74 3.68
N ARG A 48 -7.23 6.13 4.36
CA ARG A 48 -7.00 5.46 5.65
C ARG A 48 -6.11 4.22 5.53
N ILE A 49 -6.34 3.38 4.51
CA ILE A 49 -5.55 2.17 4.29
C ILE A 49 -4.11 2.53 3.93
N VAL A 50 -3.90 3.52 3.06
CA VAL A 50 -2.55 4.00 2.71
C VAL A 50 -1.85 4.62 3.94
N ASP A 51 -2.55 5.43 4.74
CA ASP A 51 -1.96 5.98 5.98
C ASP A 51 -1.55 4.88 6.96
N ALA A 52 -2.40 3.87 7.16
CA ALA A 52 -2.11 2.72 8.00
C ALA A 52 -0.88 1.93 7.51
N LEU A 53 -0.79 1.67 6.20
CA LEU A 53 0.37 0.99 5.60
C LEU A 53 1.66 1.80 5.74
N VAL A 54 1.58 3.13 5.59
CA VAL A 54 2.74 4.02 5.78
C VAL A 54 3.21 4.02 7.23
N ARG A 55 2.30 3.99 8.20
CA ARG A 55 2.62 3.86 9.64
C ARG A 55 3.31 2.54 9.91
N GLU A 56 2.70 1.42 9.52
CA GLU A 56 3.29 0.08 9.70
C GLU A 56 4.69 -0.03 9.07
N ARG A 57 4.90 0.56 7.89
CA ARG A 57 6.22 0.60 7.25
C ARG A 57 7.24 1.42 8.03
N ARG A 58 6.82 2.48 8.74
CA ARG A 58 7.72 3.26 9.62
C ARG A 58 8.03 2.47 10.89
N ASP A 59 7.04 1.82 11.48
CA ASP A 59 7.17 1.04 12.70
C ASP A 59 8.06 -0.21 12.46
N GLY A 60 7.88 -0.91 11.34
CA GLY A 60 8.71 -2.05 10.94
C GLY A 60 10.13 -1.71 10.45
N ARG A 61 10.44 -0.43 10.13
CA ARG A 61 11.83 0.01 9.84
C ARG A 61 12.61 0.39 11.09
N GLY A 62 11.97 0.54 12.24
CA GLY A 62 12.65 0.85 13.51
C GLY A 62 13.56 -0.27 14.03
N LEU A 63 13.38 -1.50 13.55
CA LEU A 63 14.11 -2.70 13.99
C LEU A 63 15.37 -3.00 13.17
N SER A 64 15.78 -2.11 12.27
CA SER A 64 16.99 -2.27 11.45
C SER A 64 17.77 -0.96 11.35
N ALA A 65 18.20 -0.42 12.50
CA ALA A 65 19.32 0.51 12.51
C ALA A 65 20.61 -0.33 12.52
N PRO A 66 21.45 -0.28 11.47
CA PRO A 66 22.77 -0.90 11.53
C PRO A 66 23.57 -0.24 12.67
N GLY A 67 24.16 -1.06 13.52
CA GLY A 67 25.07 -0.60 14.58
C GLY A 67 26.17 0.30 14.00
N PRO A 68 26.69 1.26 14.79
CA PRO A 68 27.65 2.23 14.30
C PRO A 68 28.87 1.54 13.68
N PRO A 69 29.52 2.13 12.65
CA PRO A 69 30.70 1.54 12.05
C PRO A 69 31.79 1.42 13.11
N ASP A 70 32.27 0.21 13.30
CA ASP A 70 33.48 -0.08 14.06
C ASP A 70 34.62 0.74 13.43
N ARG A 71 35.10 1.73 14.17
CA ARG A 71 36.25 2.54 13.75
C ARG A 71 37.53 1.81 14.17
N PRO A 72 38.55 1.75 13.28
CA PRO A 72 39.81 1.07 13.56
C PRO A 72 40.64 1.77 14.64
#